data_AF-A0AAE0RU05-F1
#
_entry.id   AF-A0AAE0RU05-F1
#
_cell.length_a   1.000
_cell.length_b   1.000
_cell.length_c   1.000
_cell.angle_alpha   90.00
_cell.angle_beta   90.00
_cell.angle_gamma   90.00
#
_symmetry.space_group_name_H-M   'P 1'
#
loop_
_entity.id
_entity.type
_entity.pdbx_description
1 polymer ?
#
loop_
_entity_poly.entity_id
_entity_poly.type
_entity_poly.pdbx_seq_one_letter_code
_entity_poly.pdbx_strand_id
1 'polypeptide(L)' 'MTYVQTYTGQRYSPDDQCRLHYGLNSKLCETIPEHICTSMRCTNPTTGECLPEYNGAARGTLCGLAKVIHYFQCQAK' A
#
# COMPACT_ATOMS: atom_id res chain seq x y z
N MET A 1 25.99 5.79 15.24
CA MET A 1 24.94 6.33 14.35
C MET A 1 24.08 5.17 13.87
N THR A 2 22.88 5.02 14.41
CA THR A 2 21.91 4.02 13.93
C THR A 2 21.18 4.62 12.72
N TYR A 3 21.31 3.98 11.56
CA TYR A 3 20.63 4.40 10.34
C TYR A 3 19.14 4.02 10.48
N VAL A 4 18.26 4.99 10.69
CA VAL A 4 16.81 4.74 10.68
C VAL A 4 16.42 4.51 9.23
N GLN A 5 16.39 3.24 8.80
CA GLN A 5 15.97 2.87 7.47
C GLN A 5 14.48 3.22 7.31
N THR A 6 14.19 4.35 6.67
CA THR A 6 12.82 4.75 6.35
C THR A 6 12.40 4.03 5.09
N TYR A 7 11.43 3.12 5.17
CA TYR A 7 10.89 2.48 3.97
C TYR A 7 9.86 3.39 3.29
N THR A 8 9.73 3.28 1.97
CA THR A 8 8.78 4.08 1.18
C THR A 8 7.35 3.97 1.70
N GLY A 9 6.90 2.79 2.14
CA GLY A 9 5.56 2.60 2.70
C GLY A 9 5.34 3.25 4.08
N GLN A 10 6.41 3.67 4.77
CA GLN A 10 6.27 4.49 5.99
C GLN A 10 6.02 5.97 5.67
N ARG A 11 6.30 6.39 4.43
CA ARG A 11 6.09 7.77 3.95
C ARG A 11 4.80 7.90 3.16
N TYR A 12 4.43 6.87 2.41
CA TYR A 12 3.27 6.87 1.53
C TYR A 12 2.29 5.79 1.97
N SER A 13 1.09 6.22 2.38
CA SER A 13 -0.02 5.32 2.68
C SER A 13 -0.42 4.51 1.43
N PRO A 14 -1.22 3.43 1.56
CA PRO A 14 -1.76 2.72 0.40
C PRO A 14 -2.48 3.66 -0.59
N ASP A 15 -3.27 4.61 -0.07
CA ASP A 15 -3.95 5.62 -0.89
C ASP A 15 -2.96 6.55 -1.61
N ASP A 16 -1.88 6.97 -0.95
CA ASP A 16 -0.84 7.76 -1.61
C ASP A 16 -0.18 6.98 -2.74
N GLN A 17 0.06 5.68 -2.54
CA GLN A 17 0.62 4.82 -3.57
C GLN A 17 -0.35 4.70 -4.76
N CYS A 18 -1.66 4.52 -4.51
CA CYS A 18 -2.66 4.55 -5.57
C CYS A 18 -2.67 5.89 -6.32
N ARG A 19 -2.58 7.02 -5.60
CA ARG A 19 -2.49 8.35 -6.21
C ARG A 19 -1.26 8.53 -7.09
N LEU A 20 -0.12 8.00 -6.66
CA LEU A 20 1.13 8.03 -7.42
C LEU A 20 1.08 7.18 -8.70
N HIS A 21 0.33 6.09 -8.69
CA HIS A 21 0.21 5.18 -9.84
C HIS A 21 -0.83 5.61 -10.87
N TYR A 22 -2.03 5.98 -10.41
CA TYR A 22 -3.19 6.17 -11.30
C TYR A 22 -3.72 7.61 -11.31
N GLY A 23 -3.23 8.48 -10.42
CA GLY A 23 -3.61 9.90 -10.35
C GLY A 23 -4.37 10.27 -9.08
N LEU A 24 -4.52 11.58 -8.84
CA LEU A 24 -4.92 12.17 -7.56
C LEU A 24 -6.23 11.63 -6.94
N ASN A 25 -7.15 11.10 -7.75
CA ASN A 25 -8.44 10.60 -7.28
C ASN A 25 -8.47 9.08 -7.04
N SER A 26 -7.37 8.37 -7.32
CA SER A 26 -7.26 6.94 -7.07
C SER A 26 -7.05 6.65 -5.58
N LYS A 27 -7.68 5.58 -5.09
CA LYS A 27 -7.68 5.14 -3.68
C LYS A 27 -7.55 3.63 -3.59
N LEU A 28 -7.15 3.13 -2.43
CA LEU A 28 -7.12 1.70 -2.16
C LEU A 28 -8.53 1.08 -2.25
N CYS A 29 -8.63 -0.06 -2.92
CA CYS A 29 -9.86 -0.83 -3.04
C CYS A 29 -10.04 -1.88 -1.95
N GLU A 30 -8.96 -2.54 -1.51
CA GLU A 30 -9.04 -3.57 -0.49
C GLU A 30 -9.41 -3.01 0.88
N THR A 31 -10.31 -3.72 1.56
CA THR A 31 -10.62 -3.51 2.98
C THR A 31 -9.80 -4.41 3.90
N ILE A 32 -9.17 -5.48 3.37
CA ILE A 32 -8.38 -6.44 4.14
C ILE A 32 -6.91 -6.02 4.13
N PRO A 33 -6.37 -5.50 5.25
CA PRO A 33 -5.02 -4.92 5.28
C PRO A 33 -3.88 -5.93 5.07
N GLU A 34 -4.13 -7.23 5.19
CA GLU A 34 -3.08 -8.24 4.98
C GLU A 34 -2.87 -8.54 3.49
N HIS A 35 -3.90 -8.39 2.65
CA HIS A 35 -3.83 -8.68 1.21
C HIS A 35 -2.99 -7.68 0.44
N ILE A 36 -2.93 -6.43 0.91
CA ILE A 36 -2.11 -5.39 0.26
C ILE A 36 -0.62 -5.73 0.25
N CYS A 37 -0.16 -6.72 1.01
CA CYS A 37 1.24 -7.18 0.98
C CYS A 37 1.62 -7.82 -0.35
N THR A 38 0.67 -8.47 -1.02
CA THR A 38 0.88 -9.25 -2.25
C THR A 38 0.07 -8.71 -3.41
N SER A 39 -1.11 -8.16 -3.14
CA SER A 39 -2.04 -7.63 -4.15
C SER A 39 -2.72 -6.38 -3.62
N MET A 40 -2.26 -5.22 -4.11
CA MET A 40 -2.90 -3.93 -3.87
C MET A 40 -3.66 -3.53 -5.13
N ARG A 41 -4.95 -3.23 -4.99
CA ARG A 41 -5.81 -2.71 -6.06
C ARG A 41 -6.21 -1.28 -5.75
N CYS A 42 -6.31 -0.50 -6.81
CA CYS A 42 -6.65 0.90 -6.74
C CYS A 42 -7.91 1.20 -7.56
N THR A 43 -8.66 2.21 -7.14
CA THR A 43 -9.80 2.70 -7.92
C THR A 43 -9.33 3.43 -9.17
N ASN A 44 -10.03 3.23 -10.27
CA ASN A 44 -9.91 4.06 -11.45
C ASN A 44 -10.36 5.49 -11.08
N PRO A 45 -9.52 6.51 -11.29
CA PRO A 45 -9.84 7.89 -10.89
C PRO A 45 -11.02 8.50 -11.65
N THR A 46 -11.42 7.90 -12.78
CA THR A 46 -12.52 8.37 -13.65
C THR A 46 -13.81 7.61 -13.40
N THR A 47 -13.75 6.26 -13.31
CA THR A 47 -14.94 5.42 -13.16
C THR A 47 -15.25 5.01 -11.72
N GLY A 48 -14.26 5.10 -10.82
CA GLY A 48 -14.36 4.62 -9.44
C GLY A 48 -14.24 3.11 -9.29
N GLU A 49 -14.16 2.36 -10.39
CA GLU A 49 -14.06 0.90 -10.36
C GLU A 49 -12.68 0.42 -9.93
N CYS A 50 -12.61 -0.73 -9.26
CA CYS A 50 -11.34 -1.30 -8.83
C CYS A 50 -10.58 -1.91 -10.02
N LEU A 51 -9.45 -1.31 -10.36
CA LEU A 51 -8.56 -1.79 -11.39
C LEU A 51 -8.01 -3.18 -11.02
N PRO A 52 -7.60 -3.99 -12.02
CA PRO A 52 -6.90 -5.25 -11.77
C PRO A 52 -5.68 -5.05 -10.88
N GLU A 53 -5.27 -6.10 -10.17
CA GLU A 53 -4.06 -6.06 -9.35
C GLU A 53 -2.83 -5.69 -10.18
N TYR A 54 -1.96 -4.87 -9.61
CA TYR A 54 -0.71 -4.48 -10.26
C TYR A 54 0.49 -5.04 -9.51
N ASN A 55 0.58 -4.77 -8.22
CA ASN A 55 1.65 -5.21 -7.31
C ASN A 55 1.17 -5.09 -5.86
N GLY A 56 1.89 -5.70 -4.91
CA GLY A 56 1.73 -5.40 -3.48
C GLY A 56 2.18 -3.97 -3.13
N ALA A 57 1.64 -3.44 -2.03
CA ALA A 57 2.05 -2.18 -1.47
C ALA A 57 3.52 -2.20 -1.01
N ALA A 58 4.14 -1.02 -0.98
CA ALA A 58 5.55 -0.87 -0.68
C ALA A 58 5.92 -1.40 0.71
N ARG A 59 7.16 -1.88 0.86
CA ARG A 59 7.73 -2.24 2.17
C ARG A 59 7.54 -1.09 3.16
N GLY A 60 7.19 -1.43 4.41
CA GLY A 60 6.92 -0.48 5.48
C GLY A 60 5.51 0.10 5.50
N THR A 61 4.67 -0.18 4.51
CA THR A 61 3.25 0.23 4.52
C THR A 61 2.53 -0.47 5.66
N LEU A 62 1.63 0.23 6.34
CA LEU A 62 0.81 -0.37 7.39
C LEU A 62 -0.16 -1.38 6.77
N CYS A 63 -0.11 -2.61 7.26
CA CYS A 63 -0.95 -3.73 6.83
C CYS A 63 -1.79 -4.29 8.00
N GLY A 64 -1.88 -3.54 9.10
CA GLY A 64 -2.62 -3.92 10.31
C GLY A 64 -2.19 -3.11 11.52
N LEU A 65 -2.78 -3.40 12.69
CA LEU A 65 -2.43 -2.73 13.94
C LEU A 65 -0.98 -3.05 14.33
N ALA A 66 -0.13 -2.03 14.33
CA ALA A 66 1.31 -2.16 14.59
C ALA A 66 2.03 -3.19 13.69
N LYS A 67 1.51 -3.46 12.50
CA LYS A 67 2.15 -4.33 11.50
C LYS A 67 2.47 -3.58 10.22
N VAL A 68 3.59 -3.91 9.60
CA VAL A 68 4.08 -3.33 8.36
C VAL A 68 4.48 -4.39 7.35
N ILE A 69 4.46 -4.02 6.07
CA ILE A 69 4.89 -4.91 4.99
C ILE A 69 6.41 -5.11 5.06
N HIS A 70 6.83 -6.37 5.12
CA HIS A 70 8.22 -6.78 5.06
C HIS A 70 8.33 -8.03 4.18
N TYR A 71 9.07 -7.95 3.06
CA TYR A 71 9.17 -9.01 2.05
C TYR A 71 7.81 -9.67 1.71
N PHE A 72 6.83 -8.86 1.29
CA PHE A 72 5.48 -9.32 0.91
C PHE A 72 4.65 -9.96 2.04
N GLN A 73 5.05 -9.79 3.30
CA GLN A 73 4.32 -10.28 4.47
C GLN A 73 3.95 -9.16 5.43
N CYS A 74 2.83 -9.33 6.13
CA CYS A 74 2.41 -8.41 7.18
C CYS A 74 3.01 -8.82 8.53
N GLN A 75 4.05 -8.10 8.97
CA GLN A 75 4.83 -8.45 10.16
C GLN A 75 4.74 -7.35 11.22
N ALA A 76 4.83 -7.71 12.51
CA ALA A 76 4.87 -6.74 13.59
C ALA A 76 6.07 -5.79 13.44
N LYS A 77 5.84 -4.51 13.73
CA LYS A 77 6.85 -3.44 13.69
C LYS A 77 7.87 -3.55 14.82
#